data_AF-A0A8X6V519-F1
#
_entry.id   AF-A0A8X6V519-F1
#
_cell.length_a   1.000
_cell.length_b   1.000
_cell.length_c   1.000
_cell.angle_alpha   90.00
_cell.angle_beta   90.00
_cell.angle_gamma   90.00
#
_symmetry.space_group_name_H-M   'P 1'
#
loop_
_entity.id
_entity.type
_entity.pdbx_description
1 polymer ?
#
loop_
_entity_poly.entity_id
_entity_poly.type
_entity_poly.pdbx_seq_one_letter_code
_entity_poly.pdbx_strand_id
1 'polypeptide(L)'
;MPSSSFINSTPLAYADTPRDILPRGGGHHIFYVDICLASVQTQSELDPFIDVAMEIMAERKFDLRGWEHSNPSDPIASSTNVLGMIWDRHCDTLSLNIPDLRELMEEVITKRNILAASHKVFDPLGITGPVLLLPKLWLQSLWKSQIGWNQEVDIKTSQDFLKWLKELEYLKHVQVPREELWGVFVYNHVQEIRKPTPVKAWRHVPGSLNPADCPSRGCSAKQLCSSKWWEGPSWLHLSPQEWPISDVEVDVNEVEVNKER
;
A
#
# COMPACT_ATOMS: atom_id res chain seq x y z
N MET A 1 9.97 23.93 4.60
CA MET A 1 9.15 23.83 3.37
C MET A 1 8.58 22.42 3.38
N PRO A 2 7.29 22.24 3.71
CA PRO A 2 6.71 20.91 3.91
C PRO A 2 6.49 20.26 2.53
N SER A 3 7.06 19.11 2.18
CA SER A 3 7.00 17.75 2.74
C SER A 3 5.81 16.94 2.22
N SER A 4 6.10 15.95 1.36
CA SER A 4 5.47 14.63 1.19
C SER A 4 3.96 14.50 1.32
N SER A 5 3.27 13.97 0.30
CA SER A 5 1.93 13.39 0.47
C SER A 5 1.66 12.32 -0.60
N PHE A 6 1.40 11.10 -0.14
CA PHE A 6 0.62 10.10 -0.86
C PHE A 6 -0.81 10.60 -1.00
N ILE A 7 -1.44 10.21 -2.11
CA ILE A 7 -2.82 10.55 -2.45
C ILE A 7 -3.71 10.01 -1.32
N ASN A 8 -4.54 10.87 -0.75
CA ASN A 8 -5.53 10.47 0.24
C ASN A 8 -6.76 11.33 -0.05
N SER A 9 -7.74 10.76 -0.72
CA SER A 9 -9.08 11.35 -0.77
C SER A 9 -10.13 10.27 -0.67
N THR A 10 -10.97 10.41 0.35
CA THR A 10 -12.12 9.55 0.67
C THR A 10 -13.13 9.61 -0.48
N PRO A 11 -13.74 8.47 -0.88
CA PRO A 11 -14.72 8.47 -1.96
C PRO A 11 -16.05 9.03 -1.46
N LEU A 12 -16.45 10.18 -1.99
CA LEU A 12 -17.86 10.58 -2.04
C LEU A 12 -18.24 10.76 -3.51
N ALA A 13 -18.94 9.72 -3.97
CA ALA A 13 -19.89 9.57 -5.06
C ALA A 13 -20.09 10.72 -6.09
N TYR A 14 -20.25 10.24 -7.33
CA TYR A 14 -21.07 10.73 -8.45
C TYR A 14 -20.42 11.37 -9.69
N ALA A 15 -20.80 10.72 -10.81
CA ALA A 15 -21.33 11.24 -12.06
C ALA A 15 -20.36 11.65 -13.17
N ASP A 16 -20.32 10.87 -14.27
CA ASP A 16 -20.46 11.19 -15.72
C ASP A 16 -19.47 12.02 -16.57
N THR A 17 -18.48 11.38 -17.25
CA THR A 17 -17.76 11.99 -18.42
C THR A 17 -17.73 11.14 -19.72
N PRO A 18 -17.69 11.77 -20.93
CA PRO A 18 -17.76 11.14 -22.27
C PRO A 18 -16.48 10.39 -22.76
N ARG A 19 -16.57 9.57 -23.83
CA ARG A 19 -15.68 8.40 -24.16
C ARG A 19 -14.47 8.72 -25.00
N ASP A 20 -14.25 9.97 -25.37
CA ASP A 20 -13.51 10.25 -26.60
C ASP A 20 -12.25 11.12 -26.41
N ILE A 21 -11.75 11.28 -25.17
CA ILE A 21 -10.75 12.34 -24.88
C ILE A 21 -9.31 11.83 -24.66
N LEU A 22 -9.06 10.54 -24.39
CA LEU A 22 -7.67 10.06 -24.26
C LEU A 22 -7.17 9.45 -25.59
N PRO A 23 -6.14 10.02 -26.24
CA PRO A 23 -5.64 9.54 -27.52
C PRO A 23 -5.07 8.12 -27.39
N ARG A 24 -5.30 7.28 -28.42
CA ARG A 24 -4.79 5.92 -28.50
C ARG A 24 -3.27 5.92 -28.72
N GLY A 25 -2.50 6.17 -27.66
CA GLY A 25 -1.05 6.07 -27.67
C GLY A 25 -0.58 4.80 -26.99
N GLY A 26 -0.88 3.62 -27.53
CA GLY A 26 -0.21 2.31 -27.26
C GLY A 26 0.02 1.83 -25.81
N GLY A 27 -0.38 2.59 -24.78
CA GLY A 27 -0.04 2.38 -23.38
C GLY A 27 -1.16 1.70 -22.61
N HIS A 28 -0.77 0.92 -21.61
CA HIS A 28 -1.69 0.41 -20.61
C HIS A 28 -1.91 1.49 -19.54
N HIS A 29 -3.17 1.80 -19.26
CA HIS A 29 -3.58 2.69 -18.18
C HIS A 29 -4.29 1.86 -17.11
N ILE A 30 -3.83 1.95 -15.88
CA ILE A 30 -4.35 1.17 -14.75
C ILE A 30 -4.71 2.15 -13.65
N PHE A 31 -5.96 2.08 -13.19
CA PHE A 31 -6.38 2.78 -11.98
C PHE A 31 -6.38 1.79 -10.83
N TYR A 32 -5.54 2.03 -9.83
CA TYR A 32 -5.55 1.28 -8.59
C TYR A 32 -6.02 2.19 -7.46
N VAL A 33 -7.28 2.05 -7.07
CA VAL A 33 -7.93 2.84 -6.03
C VAL A 33 -7.82 4.34 -6.30
N ASP A 34 -6.83 4.99 -5.69
CA ASP A 34 -6.53 6.42 -5.72
C ASP A 34 -5.33 6.78 -6.63
N ILE A 35 -4.70 5.78 -7.27
CA ILE A 35 -3.52 5.93 -8.10
C ILE A 35 -3.87 5.74 -9.58
N CYS A 36 -3.53 6.74 -10.40
CA CYS A 36 -3.56 6.66 -11.86
C CYS A 36 -2.16 6.28 -12.38
N LEU A 37 -2.02 5.05 -12.90
CA LEU A 37 -0.79 4.57 -13.53
C LEU A 37 -0.94 4.60 -15.04
N ALA A 38 0.00 5.22 -15.74
CA ALA A 38 0.05 5.25 -17.19
C ALA A 38 1.48 5.10 -17.69
N SER A 39 1.63 4.39 -18.80
CA SER A 39 2.87 4.35 -19.57
C SER A 39 2.68 5.14 -20.86
N VAL A 40 3.51 6.16 -21.06
CA VAL A 40 3.59 6.95 -22.30
C VAL A 40 4.93 6.67 -22.99
N GLN A 41 4.98 6.77 -24.33
CA GLN A 41 6.18 6.40 -25.09
C GLN A 41 7.21 7.53 -25.14
N THR A 42 6.76 8.77 -25.00
CA THR A 42 7.61 9.96 -25.10
C THR A 42 7.33 10.96 -23.99
N GLN A 43 8.33 11.76 -23.62
CA GLN A 43 8.15 12.85 -22.65
C GLN A 43 7.13 13.89 -23.16
N SER A 44 7.02 14.07 -24.48
CA SER A 44 6.06 14.98 -25.10
C SER A 44 4.60 14.51 -24.96
N GLU A 45 4.35 13.24 -24.66
CA GLU A 45 3.03 12.69 -24.38
C GLU A 45 2.66 12.78 -22.90
N LEU A 46 3.63 13.03 -22.02
CA LEU A 46 3.41 13.06 -20.57
C LEU A 46 2.57 14.26 -20.13
N ASP A 47 2.97 15.48 -20.49
CA ASP A 47 2.28 16.69 -20.04
C ASP A 47 0.82 16.73 -20.55
N PRO A 48 0.53 16.41 -21.83
CA PRO A 48 -0.85 16.31 -22.30
C PRO A 48 -1.67 15.24 -21.57
N PHE A 49 -1.05 14.11 -21.21
CA PHE A 49 -1.72 13.08 -20.43
C PHE A 49 -2.06 13.59 -19.02
N ILE A 50 -1.12 14.26 -18.36
CA ILE A 50 -1.28 14.86 -17.04
C ILE A 50 -2.45 15.84 -17.03
N ASP A 51 -2.46 16.78 -17.98
CA ASP A 51 -3.49 17.82 -18.08
C ASP A 51 -4.88 17.20 -18.29
N VAL A 52 -5.00 16.25 -19.23
CA VAL A 52 -6.27 15.59 -19.52
C VAL A 52 -6.74 14.74 -18.33
N ALA A 53 -5.82 14.02 -17.67
CA ALA A 53 -6.17 13.23 -16.48
C ALA A 53 -6.61 14.13 -15.32
N MET A 54 -5.92 15.24 -15.07
CA MET A 54 -6.31 16.23 -14.07
C MET A 54 -7.68 16.83 -14.38
N GLU A 55 -7.92 17.24 -15.62
CA GLU A 55 -9.20 17.82 -16.03
C GLU A 55 -10.35 16.82 -15.83
N ILE A 56 -10.22 15.60 -16.37
CA ILE A 56 -11.25 14.56 -16.29
C ILE A 56 -11.56 14.19 -14.83
N MET A 57 -10.53 14.07 -13.99
CA MET A 57 -10.70 13.68 -12.60
C MET A 57 -11.21 14.85 -11.75
N ALA A 58 -10.77 16.09 -12.01
CA ALA A 58 -11.25 17.28 -11.33
C ALA A 58 -12.74 17.55 -11.62
N GLU A 59 -13.21 17.25 -12.83
CA GLU A 59 -14.63 17.27 -13.18
C GLU A 59 -15.46 16.32 -12.29
N ARG A 60 -14.85 15.24 -11.80
CA ARG A 60 -15.44 14.24 -10.90
C ARG A 60 -15.08 14.45 -9.43
N LYS A 61 -14.54 15.62 -9.08
CA LYS A 61 -14.06 15.97 -7.72
C LYS A 61 -12.92 15.10 -7.21
N PHE A 62 -12.28 14.33 -8.08
CA PHE A 62 -11.02 13.65 -7.80
C PHE A 62 -9.90 14.59 -8.17
N ASP A 63 -9.35 15.26 -7.17
CA ASP A 63 -8.22 16.16 -7.37
C ASP A 63 -6.93 15.33 -7.46
N LEU A 64 -6.51 15.01 -8.69
CA LEU A 64 -5.22 14.35 -8.91
C LEU A 64 -4.11 15.33 -8.54
N ARG A 65 -3.30 14.96 -7.55
CA ARG A 65 -2.21 15.78 -7.03
C ARG A 65 -0.93 14.96 -6.97
N GLY A 66 0.17 15.56 -7.41
CA GLY A 66 1.49 14.93 -7.42
C GLY A 66 1.67 14.01 -8.63
N TRP A 67 2.73 14.27 -9.40
CA TRP A 67 3.05 13.52 -10.61
C TRP A 67 4.48 13.00 -10.50
N GLU A 68 4.64 11.68 -10.58
CA GLU A 68 5.94 11.02 -10.67
C GLU A 68 6.07 10.34 -12.03
N HIS A 69 7.19 10.54 -12.70
CA HIS A 69 7.47 9.88 -13.97
C HIS A 69 8.90 9.37 -13.99
N SER A 70 9.09 8.25 -14.67
CA SER A 70 10.40 7.64 -14.85
C SER A 70 11.18 8.40 -15.92
N ASN A 71 12.16 9.23 -15.54
CA ASN A 71 13.11 9.78 -16.52
C ASN A 71 14.24 8.75 -16.74
N PRO A 72 14.38 8.15 -17.95
CA PRO A 72 15.44 7.18 -18.24
C PRO A 72 16.85 7.80 -18.24
N SER A 73 16.97 9.13 -18.23
CA SER A 73 18.26 9.84 -18.30
C SER A 73 18.82 10.23 -16.94
N ASP A 74 18.09 9.98 -15.85
CA ASP A 74 18.49 10.36 -14.49
C ASP A 74 18.72 9.10 -13.62
N PRO A 75 19.97 8.80 -13.20
CA PRO A 75 20.27 7.68 -12.31
C PRO A 75 19.61 7.80 -10.93
N ILE A 76 19.34 9.04 -10.45
CA ILE A 76 18.65 9.30 -9.18
C ILE A 76 17.15 8.99 -9.31
N ALA A 77 16.60 9.10 -10.53
CA ALA A 77 15.22 8.71 -10.79
C ALA A 77 14.99 7.19 -10.66
N SER A 78 16.03 6.36 -10.58
CA SER A 78 15.90 4.89 -10.52
C SER A 78 15.09 4.39 -9.31
N SER A 79 15.07 5.13 -8.20
CA SER A 79 14.22 4.81 -7.05
C SER A 79 12.90 5.58 -7.06
N THR A 80 11.77 4.89 -6.86
CA THR A 80 10.43 5.48 -6.71
C THR A 80 9.75 4.93 -5.47
N ASN A 81 8.80 5.66 -4.88
CA ASN A 81 8.04 5.12 -3.77
C ASN A 81 6.85 4.27 -4.27
N VAL A 82 6.71 3.06 -3.72
CA VAL A 82 5.61 2.15 -4.03
C VAL A 82 5.01 1.67 -2.72
N LEU A 83 3.72 1.97 -2.52
CA LEU A 83 2.94 1.55 -1.35
C LEU A 83 3.61 1.89 0.00
N GLY A 84 4.29 3.04 0.09
CA GLY A 84 5.00 3.47 1.30
C GLY A 84 6.42 2.90 1.47
N MET A 85 6.90 2.11 0.53
CA MET A 85 8.28 1.59 0.45
C MET A 85 9.06 2.25 -0.68
N ILE A 86 10.39 2.12 -0.67
CA ILE A 86 11.26 2.61 -1.75
C ILE A 86 11.57 1.42 -2.68
N TRP A 87 11.25 1.55 -3.95
CA TRP A 87 11.59 0.57 -4.99
C TRP A 87 12.74 1.09 -5.85
N ASP A 88 13.88 0.41 -5.80
CA ASP A 88 14.98 0.59 -6.74
C ASP A 88 14.69 -0.22 -8.00
N ARG A 89 14.43 0.47 -9.11
CA ARG A 89 14.07 -0.14 -10.40
C ARG A 89 15.26 -0.75 -11.14
N HIS A 90 16.48 -0.33 -10.83
CA HIS A 90 17.68 -0.86 -11.47
C HIS A 90 18.05 -2.21 -10.88
N CYS A 91 18.05 -2.30 -9.55
CA CYS A 91 18.39 -3.53 -8.84
C CYS A 91 17.17 -4.44 -8.57
N ASP A 92 15.97 -3.94 -8.86
CA ASP A 92 14.67 -4.56 -8.52
C ASP A 92 14.55 -4.95 -7.04
N THR A 93 14.92 -4.02 -6.15
CA THR A 93 14.87 -4.22 -4.70
C THR A 93 13.90 -3.26 -4.02
N LEU A 94 13.28 -3.75 -2.94
CA LEU A 94 12.46 -2.95 -2.05
C LEU A 94 13.26 -2.60 -0.79
N SER A 95 13.15 -1.37 -0.34
CA SER A 95 13.70 -0.89 0.92
C SER A 95 12.67 -0.04 1.67
N LEU A 96 12.88 0.16 2.97
CA LEU A 96 11.93 0.84 3.83
C LEU A 96 12.13 2.35 3.75
N ASN A 97 11.02 3.10 3.77
CA ASN A 97 11.07 4.54 3.96
C ASN A 97 11.21 4.87 5.45
N ILE A 98 12.45 4.84 5.95
CA ILE A 98 12.73 5.15 7.36
C ILE A 98 12.78 6.67 7.55
N PRO A 99 11.84 7.26 8.31
CA PRO A 99 11.84 8.70 8.55
C PRO A 99 13.06 9.13 9.37
N ASP A 100 13.40 10.40 9.30
CA ASP A 100 14.38 10.99 10.21
C ASP A 100 13.78 11.06 11.61
N LEU A 101 14.31 10.26 12.53
CA LEU A 101 13.83 10.17 13.91
C LEU A 101 14.67 10.99 14.90
N ARG A 102 15.60 11.82 14.42
CA ARG A 102 16.39 12.70 15.28
C ARG A 102 15.54 13.64 16.13
N GLU A 103 14.36 14.02 15.63
CA GLU A 103 13.38 14.82 16.38
C GLU A 103 12.82 14.11 17.63
N LEU A 104 12.92 12.79 17.71
CA LEU A 104 12.49 11.99 18.87
C LEU A 104 13.63 11.76 19.88
N MET A 105 14.83 12.28 19.60
CA MET A 105 15.94 12.29 20.55
C MET A 105 15.72 13.39 21.58
N GLU A 106 14.88 13.13 22.56
CA GLU A 106 14.64 14.02 23.70
C GLU A 106 15.61 13.74 24.85
N GLU A 107 15.88 14.76 25.68
CA GLU A 107 16.67 14.59 26.91
C GLU A 107 15.95 13.68 27.92
N VAL A 108 14.62 13.78 27.99
CA VAL A 108 13.76 13.00 28.88
C VAL A 108 12.96 12.01 28.03
N ILE A 109 13.26 10.72 28.18
CA ILE A 109 12.54 9.67 27.44
C ILE A 109 11.29 9.26 28.23
N THR A 110 10.14 9.32 27.57
CA THR A 110 8.86 8.90 28.13
C THR A 110 8.27 7.72 27.35
N LYS A 111 7.29 7.06 27.98
CA LYS A 111 6.49 6.02 27.33
C LYS A 111 5.85 6.51 26.02
N ARG A 112 5.45 7.78 25.94
CA ARG A 112 4.89 8.40 24.73
C ARG A 112 5.93 8.49 23.62
N ASN A 113 7.18 8.86 23.91
CA ASN A 113 8.23 8.95 22.89
C ASN A 113 8.52 7.57 22.28
N ILE A 114 8.63 6.54 23.11
CA ILE A 114 8.88 5.15 22.66
C ILE A 114 7.76 4.66 21.74
N LEU A 115 6.50 4.90 22.13
CA LEU A 115 5.34 4.55 21.30
C LEU A 115 5.37 5.31 19.97
N ALA A 116 5.58 6.62 20.01
CA ALA A 116 5.62 7.45 18.81
C ALA A 116 6.71 6.96 17.83
N ALA A 117 7.93 6.69 18.32
CA ALA A 117 9.02 6.16 17.50
C ALA A 117 8.67 4.80 16.89
N SER A 118 8.13 3.87 17.70
CA SER A 118 7.77 2.53 17.24
C SER A 118 6.71 2.53 16.14
N HIS A 119 5.83 3.52 16.11
CA HIS A 119 4.73 3.60 15.14
C HIS A 119 5.08 4.45 13.91
N LYS A 120 6.20 5.18 13.90
CA LYS A 120 6.67 5.93 12.72
C LYS A 120 7.33 5.04 11.67
N VAL A 121 7.78 3.85 12.04
CA VAL A 121 8.34 2.88 11.09
C VAL A 121 7.18 2.17 10.41
N PHE A 122 6.98 2.48 9.12
CA PHE A 122 6.00 1.79 8.30
C PHE A 122 6.61 0.55 7.67
N ASP A 123 6.12 -0.63 8.06
CA ASP A 123 6.63 -1.93 7.62
C ASP A 123 5.47 -2.82 7.14
N PRO A 124 5.02 -2.62 5.88
CA PRO A 124 3.88 -3.37 5.34
C PRO A 124 4.20 -4.85 5.12
N LEU A 125 5.49 -5.22 5.01
CA LEU A 125 5.93 -6.59 4.74
C LEU A 125 6.39 -7.34 6.00
N GLY A 126 6.48 -6.68 7.15
CA GLY A 126 6.91 -7.28 8.40
C GLY A 126 8.40 -7.57 8.50
N ILE A 127 9.24 -7.02 7.61
CA ILE A 127 10.68 -7.29 7.52
C ILE A 127 11.42 -6.79 8.77
N THR A 128 10.93 -5.71 9.39
CA THR A 128 11.51 -5.09 10.58
C THR A 128 11.06 -5.72 11.89
N GLY A 129 10.27 -6.79 11.84
CA GLY A 129 9.71 -7.47 13.01
C GLY A 129 10.68 -7.62 14.19
N PRO A 130 11.92 -8.16 13.98
CA PRO A 130 12.91 -8.29 15.05
C PRO A 130 13.34 -6.94 15.66
N VAL A 131 13.48 -5.90 14.84
CA VAL A 131 13.90 -4.57 15.27
C VAL A 131 12.78 -3.85 16.00
N LEU A 132 11.54 -3.95 15.53
CA LEU A 132 10.36 -3.35 16.15
C LEU A 132 9.83 -4.14 17.36
N LEU A 133 10.35 -5.34 17.63
CA LEU A 133 9.98 -6.10 18.81
C LEU A 133 10.48 -5.44 20.10
N LEU A 134 11.69 -4.88 20.08
CA LEU A 134 12.32 -4.26 21.24
C LEU A 134 11.48 -3.13 21.88
N PRO A 135 11.02 -2.10 21.13
CA PRO A 135 10.17 -1.08 21.72
C PRO A 135 8.83 -1.64 22.23
N LYS A 136 8.29 -2.69 21.61
CA LYS A 136 7.06 -3.35 22.09
C LYS A 136 7.27 -4.05 23.44
N LEU A 137 8.43 -4.68 23.66
CA LEU A 137 8.78 -5.29 24.93
C LEU A 137 8.96 -4.24 26.04
N TRP A 138 9.63 -3.13 25.73
CA TRP A 138 9.76 -2.02 26.68
C TRP A 138 8.39 -1.42 27.02
N LEU A 139 7.56 -1.13 26.02
CA LEU A 139 6.20 -0.64 26.24
C LEU A 139 5.40 -1.59 27.13
N GLN A 140 5.47 -2.90 26.89
CA GLN A 140 4.80 -3.90 27.73
C GLN A 140 5.32 -3.86 29.18
N SER A 141 6.63 -3.76 29.39
CA SER A 141 7.24 -3.64 30.71
C SER A 141 6.80 -2.37 31.44
N LEU A 142 6.86 -1.22 30.75
CA LEU A 142 6.47 0.08 31.28
C LEU A 142 4.98 0.12 31.67
N TRP A 143 4.12 -0.59 30.94
CA TRP A 143 2.71 -0.75 31.29
C TRP A 143 2.52 -1.54 32.59
N LYS A 144 3.27 -2.63 32.77
CA LYS A 144 3.25 -3.42 34.02
C LYS A 144 3.72 -2.59 35.22
N SER A 145 4.69 -1.71 35.00
CA SER A 145 5.20 -0.78 36.01
C SER A 145 4.28 0.43 36.28
N GLN A 146 3.13 0.54 35.60
CA GLN A 146 2.14 1.61 35.80
C GLN A 146 2.71 3.04 35.65
N ILE A 147 3.73 3.21 34.81
CA ILE A 147 4.33 4.53 34.57
C ILE A 147 3.38 5.43 33.78
N GLY A 148 3.36 6.73 34.10
CA GLY A 148 2.60 7.73 33.36
C GLY A 148 3.05 7.88 31.90
N TRP A 149 2.21 8.46 31.04
CA TRP A 149 2.54 8.67 29.62
C TRP A 149 3.70 9.63 29.38
N ASN A 150 3.80 10.67 30.22
CA ASN A 150 4.80 11.74 30.11
C ASN A 150 5.82 11.68 31.26
N GLN A 151 5.88 10.56 31.98
CA GLN A 151 6.83 10.36 33.07
C GLN A 151 8.11 9.74 32.48
N GLU A 152 9.25 10.19 33.00
CA GLU A 152 10.57 9.70 32.63
C GLU A 152 10.74 8.20 32.94
N VAL A 153 11.20 7.44 31.96
CA VAL A 153 11.50 6.01 32.11
C VAL A 153 12.80 5.79 32.90
N ASP A 154 13.04 4.57 33.36
CA ASP A 154 14.30 4.27 34.04
C ASP A 154 15.51 4.46 33.09
N ILE A 155 16.67 4.76 33.70
CA ILE A 155 17.91 5.09 32.99
C ILE A 155 18.29 4.00 31.98
N LYS A 156 18.08 2.71 32.32
CA LYS A 156 18.44 1.61 31.43
C LYS A 156 17.53 1.59 30.20
N THR A 157 16.21 1.67 30.38
CA THR A 157 15.25 1.75 29.27
C THR A 157 15.52 2.96 28.37
N SER A 158 15.85 4.11 28.97
CA SER A 158 16.21 5.33 28.22
C SER A 158 17.46 5.12 27.35
N GLN A 159 18.52 4.57 27.92
CA GLN A 159 19.77 4.28 27.20
C GLN A 159 19.57 3.26 26.07
N ASP A 160 18.85 2.16 26.36
CA ASP A 160 18.54 1.12 25.38
C ASP A 160 17.69 1.67 24.23
N PHE A 161 16.71 2.53 24.52
CA PHE A 161 15.89 3.19 23.51
C PHE A 161 16.70 4.15 22.63
N LEU A 162 17.54 5.00 23.21
CA LEU A 162 18.39 5.93 22.45
C LEU A 162 19.40 5.19 21.57
N LYS A 163 19.92 4.05 22.05
CA LYS A 163 20.77 3.18 21.24
C LYS A 163 19.99 2.60 20.07
N TRP A 164 18.82 2.02 20.33
CA TRP A 164 17.95 1.46 19.28
C TRP A 164 17.57 2.51 18.23
N LEU A 165 17.28 3.74 18.64
CA LEU A 165 16.92 4.83 17.73
C LEU A 165 18.04 5.16 16.74
N LYS A 166 19.30 5.13 17.20
CA LYS A 166 20.49 5.31 16.36
C LYS A 166 20.69 4.12 15.42
N GLU A 167 20.54 2.90 15.94
CA GLU A 167 20.69 1.67 15.14
C GLU A 167 19.59 1.53 14.08
N LEU A 168 18.43 2.17 14.27
CA LEU A 168 17.35 2.18 13.30
C LEU A 168 17.77 2.78 11.95
N GLU A 169 18.76 3.67 11.92
CA GLU A 169 19.29 4.23 10.67
C GLU A 169 19.87 3.15 9.75
N TYR A 170 20.38 2.04 10.31
CA TYR A 170 20.88 0.93 9.50
C TYR A 170 19.79 0.26 8.66
N LEU A 171 18.51 0.39 9.04
CA LEU A 171 17.40 -0.12 8.24
C LEU A 171 17.27 0.57 6.89
N LYS A 172 17.80 1.79 6.73
CA LYS A 172 17.83 2.50 5.44
C LYS A 172 18.66 1.77 4.38
N HIS A 173 19.59 0.92 4.82
CA HIS A 173 20.46 0.14 3.94
C HIS A 173 19.94 -1.28 3.68
N VAL A 174 18.84 -1.68 4.31
CA VAL A 174 18.22 -2.98 4.08
C VAL A 174 17.47 -2.93 2.76
N GLN A 175 17.97 -3.68 1.79
CA GLN A 175 17.36 -3.90 0.49
C GLN A 175 16.98 -5.37 0.39
N VAL A 176 15.80 -5.64 -0.12
CA VAL A 176 15.32 -7.00 -0.31
C VAL A 176 14.92 -7.18 -1.76
N PRO A 177 15.42 -8.22 -2.46
CA PRO A 177 14.97 -8.56 -3.81
C PRO A 177 13.46 -8.69 -3.85
N ARG A 178 12.83 -8.02 -4.80
CA ARG A 178 11.37 -8.00 -4.88
C ARG A 178 10.82 -9.42 -5.06
N GLU A 179 11.44 -10.24 -5.89
CA GLU A 179 10.98 -11.61 -6.20
C GLU A 179 10.95 -12.56 -4.99
N GLU A 180 11.93 -12.47 -4.09
CA GLU A 180 12.09 -13.38 -2.95
C GLU A 180 11.06 -13.15 -1.84
N LEU A 181 10.51 -11.93 -1.73
CA LEU A 181 9.58 -11.55 -0.67
C LEU A 181 8.16 -12.11 -0.86
N TRP A 182 7.69 -12.17 -2.11
CA TRP A 182 6.27 -12.44 -2.37
C TRP A 182 5.88 -13.85 -1.94
N GLY A 183 6.72 -14.85 -2.20
CA GLY A 183 6.39 -16.25 -1.91
C GLY A 183 6.06 -16.46 -0.42
N VAL A 184 6.96 -16.03 0.46
CA VAL A 184 6.81 -16.24 1.92
C VAL A 184 5.73 -15.34 2.52
N PHE A 185 5.70 -14.06 2.13
CA PHE A 185 4.73 -13.12 2.69
C PHE A 185 3.30 -13.47 2.28
N VAL A 186 3.07 -13.68 0.98
CA VAL A 186 1.76 -14.07 0.45
C VAL A 186 1.33 -15.38 1.08
N TYR A 187 2.24 -16.37 1.17
CA TYR A 187 1.94 -17.63 1.83
C TYR A 187 1.46 -17.42 3.28
N ASN A 188 2.26 -16.74 4.11
CA ASN A 188 1.91 -16.52 5.52
C ASN A 188 0.59 -15.76 5.69
N HIS A 189 0.36 -14.74 4.86
CA HIS A 189 -0.87 -13.96 4.90
C HIS A 189 -2.10 -14.78 4.48
N VAL A 190 -1.97 -15.60 3.43
CA VAL A 190 -3.02 -16.54 3.01
C VAL A 190 -3.33 -17.53 4.14
N GLN A 191 -2.32 -18.03 4.86
CA GLN A 191 -2.57 -18.89 6.02
C GLN A 191 -3.33 -18.16 7.13
N GLU A 192 -2.99 -16.91 7.46
CA GLU A 192 -3.72 -16.12 8.46
C GLU A 192 -5.18 -15.89 8.06
N ILE A 193 -5.45 -15.51 6.81
CA ILE A 193 -6.82 -15.28 6.30
C ILE A 193 -7.67 -16.56 6.38
N ARG A 194 -7.06 -17.74 6.22
CA ARG A 194 -7.75 -19.04 6.30
C ARG A 194 -8.06 -19.49 7.74
N LYS A 195 -7.45 -18.90 8.78
CA LYS A 195 -7.70 -19.26 10.19
C LYS A 195 -9.10 -18.88 10.70
N PRO A 196 -9.61 -17.64 10.51
CA PRO A 196 -10.85 -17.19 11.12
C PRO A 196 -12.11 -17.74 10.44
N THR A 197 -12.05 -18.19 9.19
CA THR A 197 -13.24 -18.64 8.44
C THR A 197 -12.96 -19.91 7.64
N PRO A 198 -13.86 -20.91 7.66
CA PRO A 198 -13.69 -22.09 6.83
C PRO A 198 -13.80 -21.72 5.35
N VAL A 199 -13.03 -22.37 4.48
CA VAL A 199 -13.03 -22.13 3.02
C VAL A 199 -14.45 -22.19 2.44
N LYS A 200 -15.34 -23.04 3.00
CA LYS A 200 -16.75 -23.17 2.59
C LYS A 200 -17.59 -21.90 2.83
N ALA A 201 -17.14 -20.99 3.70
CA ALA A 201 -17.81 -19.71 3.92
C ALA A 201 -17.42 -18.67 2.87
N TRP A 202 -16.36 -18.91 2.08
CA TRP A 202 -15.91 -17.97 1.06
C TRP A 202 -16.75 -18.18 -0.19
N ARG A 203 -17.28 -17.08 -0.71
CA ARG A 203 -18.01 -17.06 -1.99
C ARG A 203 -17.15 -16.37 -3.02
N HIS A 204 -16.85 -17.07 -4.11
CA HIS A 204 -16.22 -16.47 -5.27
C HIS A 204 -17.28 -15.72 -6.07
N VAL A 205 -17.02 -14.45 -6.38
CA VAL A 205 -17.84 -13.67 -7.31
C VAL A 205 -17.27 -13.90 -8.70
N PRO A 206 -18.04 -14.46 -9.66
CA PRO A 206 -17.58 -14.62 -11.03
C PRO A 206 -17.05 -13.30 -11.61
N GLY A 207 -15.96 -13.32 -12.37
CA GLY A 207 -15.32 -12.09 -12.87
C GLY A 207 -16.25 -11.17 -13.68
N SER A 208 -17.23 -11.73 -14.41
CA SER A 208 -18.27 -10.96 -15.12
C SER A 208 -19.24 -10.21 -14.18
N LEU A 209 -19.30 -10.61 -12.91
CA LEU A 209 -20.13 -10.03 -11.86
C LEU A 209 -19.30 -9.31 -10.80
N ASN A 210 -17.96 -9.42 -10.83
CA ASN A 210 -17.08 -8.73 -9.91
C ASN A 210 -16.90 -7.28 -10.37
N PRO A 211 -17.52 -6.30 -9.68
CA PRO A 211 -17.38 -4.90 -10.07
C PRO A 211 -15.90 -4.44 -10.01
N ALA A 212 -15.05 -5.08 -9.18
CA ALA A 212 -13.63 -4.75 -9.02
C ALA A 212 -12.75 -5.12 -10.21
N ASP A 213 -13.20 -6.05 -11.06
CA ASP A 213 -12.47 -6.42 -12.25
C ASP A 213 -12.40 -5.25 -13.24
N CYS A 214 -13.39 -4.34 -13.25
CA CYS A 214 -13.41 -3.19 -14.12
C CYS A 214 -12.20 -2.26 -13.89
N PRO A 215 -11.97 -1.68 -12.70
CA PRO A 215 -10.78 -0.86 -12.45
C PRO A 215 -9.47 -1.67 -12.42
N SER A 216 -9.47 -2.89 -11.85
CA SER A 216 -8.22 -3.63 -11.61
C SER A 216 -7.60 -4.25 -12.87
N ARG A 217 -8.40 -4.63 -13.88
CA ARG A 217 -7.89 -5.21 -15.14
C ARG A 217 -7.58 -4.16 -16.21
N GLY A 218 -7.68 -2.89 -15.86
CA GLY A 218 -7.53 -1.76 -16.78
C GLY A 218 -8.82 -1.46 -17.52
N CYS A 219 -9.37 -0.27 -17.30
CA CYS A 219 -10.51 0.24 -18.06
C CYS A 219 -10.34 1.74 -18.33
N SER A 220 -10.97 2.21 -19.40
CA SER A 220 -11.04 3.64 -19.67
C SER A 220 -11.93 4.35 -18.65
N ALA A 221 -11.68 5.64 -18.43
CA ALA A 221 -12.48 6.47 -17.52
C ALA A 221 -13.99 6.35 -17.78
N LYS A 222 -14.44 6.33 -19.05
CA LYS A 222 -15.87 6.15 -19.35
C LYS A 222 -16.35 4.70 -19.24
N GLN A 223 -15.51 3.68 -19.42
CA GLN A 223 -15.93 2.32 -19.04
C GLN A 223 -16.18 2.24 -17.54
N LEU A 224 -15.31 2.85 -16.72
CA LEU A 224 -15.49 2.92 -15.29
C LEU A 224 -16.73 3.74 -14.90
N CYS A 225 -16.93 4.93 -15.49
CA CYS A 225 -18.11 5.77 -15.23
C CYS A 225 -19.42 5.06 -15.59
N SER A 226 -19.45 4.30 -16.69
CA SER A 226 -20.65 3.54 -17.09
C SER A 226 -20.79 2.19 -16.38
N SER A 227 -19.87 1.82 -15.49
CA SER A 227 -19.90 0.54 -14.78
C SER A 227 -20.72 0.61 -13.49
N LYS A 228 -21.10 -0.57 -12.96
CA LYS A 228 -21.72 -0.69 -11.63
C LYS A 228 -20.72 -0.67 -10.47
N TRP A 229 -19.47 -0.25 -10.71
CA TRP A 229 -18.44 -0.18 -9.66
C TRP A 229 -18.88 0.65 -8.45
N TRP A 230 -19.55 1.77 -8.70
CA TRP A 230 -19.95 2.76 -7.68
C TRP A 230 -21.18 2.37 -6.87
N GLU A 231 -22.08 1.61 -7.47
CA GLU A 231 -23.36 1.20 -6.87
C GLU A 231 -23.22 -0.14 -6.15
N GLY A 232 -22.20 -0.93 -6.54
CA GLY A 232 -22.13 -2.34 -6.23
C GLY A 232 -23.13 -3.15 -7.07
N PRO A 233 -22.91 -4.46 -7.19
CA PRO A 233 -23.86 -5.32 -7.88
C PRO A 233 -25.18 -5.42 -7.12
N SER A 234 -26.29 -5.42 -7.88
CA SER A 234 -27.65 -5.43 -7.32
C SER A 234 -27.93 -6.59 -6.37
N TRP A 235 -27.26 -7.73 -6.56
CA TRP A 235 -27.43 -8.91 -5.71
C TRP A 235 -26.86 -8.73 -4.29
N LEU A 236 -25.95 -7.77 -4.04
CA LEU A 236 -25.47 -7.47 -2.68
C LEU A 236 -26.58 -6.91 -1.77
N HIS A 237 -27.61 -6.31 -2.36
CA HIS A 237 -28.78 -5.82 -1.63
C HIS A 237 -29.83 -6.91 -1.34
N LEU A 238 -29.65 -8.10 -1.93
CA LEU A 238 -30.52 -9.25 -1.74
C LEU A 238 -30.01 -10.13 -0.59
N SER A 239 -30.81 -11.13 -0.23
CA SER A 239 -30.42 -12.08 0.81
C SER A 239 -29.15 -12.87 0.40
N PRO A 240 -28.27 -13.27 1.33
CA PRO A 240 -27.06 -14.05 1.01
C PRO A 240 -27.32 -15.37 0.27
N GLN A 241 -28.55 -15.89 0.31
CA GLN A 241 -29.00 -17.05 -0.42
C GLN A 241 -29.15 -16.78 -1.93
N GLU A 242 -29.38 -15.53 -2.31
CA GLU A 242 -29.56 -15.06 -3.69
C GLU A 242 -28.25 -14.55 -4.31
N TRP A 243 -27.16 -14.55 -3.55
CA TRP A 243 -25.86 -14.13 -4.06
C TRP A 243 -25.32 -15.15 -5.08
N PRO A 244 -24.53 -14.72 -6.08
CA PRO A 244 -23.96 -15.60 -7.07
C PRO A 244 -23.20 -16.75 -6.43
N ILE A 245 -23.47 -17.96 -6.92
CA ILE A 245 -22.73 -19.17 -6.58
C ILE A 245 -21.83 -19.45 -7.76
N SER A 246 -20.53 -19.59 -7.49
CA SER A 246 -19.55 -19.95 -8.50
C SER A 246 -19.24 -21.43 -8.33
N ASP A 247 -19.46 -22.25 -9.36
CA ASP A 247 -19.12 -23.68 -9.40
C ASP A 247 -17.60 -23.91 -9.59
N VAL A 248 -16.77 -23.02 -9.06
CA VAL A 248 -15.31 -23.22 -9.12
C VAL A 248 -14.97 -24.30 -8.11
N GLU A 249 -14.76 -25.52 -8.59
CA GLU A 249 -14.09 -26.56 -7.82
C GLU A 249 -12.70 -26.04 -7.48
N VAL A 250 -12.49 -25.76 -6.20
CA VAL A 250 -11.17 -25.35 -5.70
C VAL A 250 -10.27 -26.57 -5.77
N ASP A 251 -9.36 -26.60 -6.75
CA ASP A 251 -8.30 -27.62 -6.77
C ASP A 251 -7.38 -27.36 -5.57
N VAL A 252 -7.53 -28.21 -4.56
CA VAL A 252 -6.78 -28.11 -3.30
C VAL A 252 -5.29 -28.41 -3.52
N ASN A 253 -4.91 -29.03 -4.65
CA ASN A 253 -3.55 -29.46 -4.95
C ASN A 253 -2.73 -28.40 -5.70
N GLU A 254 -3.37 -27.46 -6.40
CA GLU A 254 -2.66 -26.43 -7.18
C GLU A 254 -1.87 -25.46 -6.28
N VAL A 255 -2.30 -25.29 -5.03
CA VAL A 255 -1.63 -24.45 -4.02
C VAL A 255 -0.32 -25.09 -3.50
N GLU A 256 -0.15 -26.41 -3.64
CA GLU A 256 1.07 -27.08 -3.17
C GLU A 256 2.25 -26.93 -4.13
N VAL A 257 2.00 -26.60 -5.41
CA VAL A 257 3.05 -26.44 -6.43
C VAL A 257 3.95 -25.23 -6.14
N ASN A 258 3.49 -24.24 -5.38
CA ASN A 258 4.29 -23.10 -4.94
C ASN A 258 5.12 -23.36 -3.67
N LYS A 259 5.15 -24.59 -3.13
CA LYS A 259 6.01 -24.95 -1.99
C LYS A 259 7.41 -25.43 -2.41
N GLU A 260 7.63 -25.75 -3.70
CA GLU A 260 8.86 -26.40 -4.19
C GLU A 260 9.74 -25.54 -5.12
N ARG A 261 9.63 -24.20 -5.07
CA ARG A 261 10.56 -23.31 -5.80
C ARG A 261 11.18 -22.27 -4.91
#